data_AF-A0A3D3RIH5-F1
#
_entry.id   AF-A0A3D3RIH5-F1
#
_cell.length_a   1.000
_cell.length_b   1.000
_cell.length_c   1.000
_cell.angle_alpha   90.00
_cell.angle_beta   90.00
_cell.angle_gamma   90.00
#
_symmetry.space_group_name_H-M   'P 1'
#
loop_
_entity.id
_entity.type
_entity.pdbx_description
1 polymer ?
#
loop_
_entity_poly.entity_id
_entity_poly.type
_entity_poly.pdbx_seq_one_letter_code
_entity_poly.pdbx_strand_id
1 'polypeptide(L)' 'METVVVRGVEIGAGMPKICVPIVGITKEEIKQAAQTIKNEPIDLV' A
#
# COMPACT_ATOMS: atom_id res chain seq x y z
N MET A 1 1.17 1.25 23.11
CA MET A 1 1.42 1.49 21.68
C MET A 1 0.05 1.74 21.08
N GLU A 2 -0.17 2.91 20.50
CA GLU A 2 -1.47 3.29 19.93
C GLU A 2 -1.59 2.73 18.51
N THR A 3 -2.75 2.16 18.16
CA THR A 3 -3.04 1.70 16.80
C THR A 3 -3.59 2.84 15.95
N VAL A 4 -3.45 2.72 14.62
CA VAL A 4 -4.00 3.69 13.67
C VAL A 4 -4.84 2.96 12.64
N VAL A 5 -6.06 3.43 12.40
CA VAL A 5 -6.94 2.87 11.37
C VAL A 5 -6.97 3.78 10.15
N VAL A 6 -6.50 3.26 9.01
CA VAL A 6 -6.50 3.97 7.72
C VAL A 6 -7.37 3.18 6.75
N ARG A 7 -8.50 3.77 6.32
CA ARG A 7 -9.43 3.13 5.35
C ARG A 7 -9.84 1.69 5.73
N GLY A 8 -9.98 1.42 7.03
CA GLY A 8 -10.35 0.10 7.54
C GLY A 8 -9.17 -0.85 7.79
N VAL A 9 -7.93 -0.45 7.48
CA VAL A 9 -6.71 -1.20 7.82
C VAL A 9 -6.21 -0.72 9.18
N GLU A 10 -6.16 -1.61 10.16
CA GLU A 10 -5.59 -1.34 11.48
C GLU A 10 -4.07 -1.61 11.49
N ILE A 11 -3.28 -0.58 11.78
CA ILE A 11 -1.82 -0.60 11.82
C ILE A 11 -1.36 -0.56 13.28
N GLY A 12 -0.36 -1.39 13.61
CA GLY A 12 0.17 -1.50 14.97
C GLY A 12 -0.49 -2.60 15.81
N ALA A 13 -1.35 -3.43 15.22
CA ALA A 13 -1.96 -4.60 15.84
C ALA A 13 -2.03 -5.80 14.89
N GLY A 14 -2.11 -7.00 15.45
CA GLY A 14 -2.27 -8.25 14.71
C GLY A 14 -1.07 -8.59 13.81
N MET A 15 -1.37 -9.18 12.64
CA MET A 15 -0.34 -9.51 11.64
C MET A 15 0.28 -8.23 11.04
N PRO A 16 1.61 -8.20 10.82
CA PRO A 16 2.28 -7.09 10.12
C PRO A 16 1.63 -6.80 8.76
N LYS A 17 1.49 -5.52 8.44
CA LYS A 17 0.87 -5.06 7.18
C LYS A 17 1.90 -4.95 6.07
N ILE A 18 1.50 -5.29 4.84
CA ILE A 18 2.30 -5.25 3.63
C ILE A 18 2.16 -3.88 2.97
N CYS A 19 3.27 -3.16 2.89
CA CYS A 19 3.36 -1.86 2.22
C CYS A 19 4.28 -1.97 1.00
N VAL A 20 3.81 -1.53 -0.17
CA VAL A 20 4.58 -1.59 -1.42
C VAL A 20 4.71 -0.19 -2.05
N PRO A 21 5.93 0.35 -2.21
CA PRO A 21 6.12 1.68 -2.76
C PRO A 21 6.01 1.72 -4.29
N ILE A 22 5.51 2.83 -4.84
CA ILE A 22 5.64 3.16 -6.27
C ILE A 22 6.88 4.04 -6.47
N VAL A 23 7.83 3.57 -7.29
CA VAL A 23 9.13 4.22 -7.52
C VAL A 23 9.35 4.69 -8.96
N GLY A 24 8.28 4.77 -9.76
CA GLY A 24 8.35 5.29 -11.13
C GLY A 24 8.78 6.76 -11.19
N ILE A 25 9.52 7.14 -12.22
CA ILE A 25 10.02 8.51 -12.43
C ILE A 25 9.01 9.30 -13.27
N THR A 26 8.49 8.67 -14.31
CA THR A 26 7.52 9.31 -15.21
C THR A 26 6.08 9.07 -14.76
N LYS A 27 5.16 9.95 -15.20
CA LYS A 27 3.74 9.82 -14.88
C LYS A 27 3.15 8.50 -15.38
N GLU A 28 3.56 8.08 -16.57
CA GLU A 28 3.16 6.82 -17.19
C GLU A 28 3.65 5.62 -16.36
N GLU A 29 4.92 5.59 -15.92
CA GLU A 29 5.45 4.56 -15.05
C GLU A 29 4.69 4.46 -13.72
N ILE A 30 4.44 5.60 -13.07
CA ILE A 30 3.71 5.66 -11.79
C ILE A 30 2.30 5.09 -11.96
N LYS A 31 1.60 5.47 -13.03
CA LYS A 31 0.26 4.96 -13.32
C LYS A 31 0.25 3.47 -13.60
N GLN A 32 1.22 2.98 -14.37
CA GLN A 32 1.30 1.57 -14.71
C GLN A 32 1.61 0.72 -13.47
N ALA A 33 2.53 1.17 -12.60
CA ALA A 33 2.81 0.53 -11.32
C ALA A 33 1.56 0.48 -10.43
N ALA A 34 0.83 1.59 -10.29
CA ALA A 34 -0.41 1.65 -9.52
C ALA A 34 -1.47 0.67 -10.06
N GLN A 35 -1.59 0.54 -11.38
CA GLN A 35 -2.55 -0.37 -12.02
C GLN A 35 -2.22 -1.83 -11.73
N THR A 36 -0.93 -2.20 -11.77
CA THR A 36 -0.45 -3.56 -11.45
C THR A 36 -0.71 -3.90 -9.99
N ILE A 37 -0.31 -3.01 -9.08
CA ILE A 37 -0.38 -3.25 -7.63
C ILE A 37 -1.82 -3.35 -7.12
N LYS A 38 -2.77 -2.66 -7.77
CA LYS A 38 -4.19 -2.65 -7.37
C LYS A 38 -4.83 -4.04 -7.24
N ASN A 39 -4.33 -5.04 -7.96
CA ASN A 39 -4.88 -6.40 -7.96
C ASN A 39 -4.10 -7.38 -7.05
N GLU A 40 -3.04 -6.91 -6.37
CA GLU A 40 -2.21 -7.72 -5.49
C GLU A 40 -2.71 -7.67 -4.04
N PRO A 41 -2.48 -8.73 -3.23
CA PRO A 41 -2.90 -8.79 -1.83
C PRO A 41 -1.96 -7.98 -0.93
N ILE A 42 -2.02 -6.66 -1.05
CA ILE A 42 -1.25 -5.71 -0.24
C ILE A 42 -2.17 -4.84 0.61
N ASP A 43 -1.65 -4.28 1.71
CA ASP A 43 -2.44 -3.45 2.62
C ASP A 43 -2.34 -1.96 2.29
N LEU A 44 -1.14 -1.48 1.92
CA LEU A 44 -0.85 -0.06 1.66
C LEU A 44 0.06 0.14 0.45
N VAL A 45 -0.12 1.28 -0.23
CA VAL A 45 0.73 1.82 -1.30
C VAL A 45 1.23 3.20 -0.90
#